data_AF-A0A3M0DVH0-F1
#
_entry.id   AF-A0A3M0DVH0-F1
#
_cell.length_a   1.000
_cell.length_b   1.000
_cell.length_c   1.000
_cell.angle_alpha   90.00
_cell.angle_beta   90.00
_cell.angle_gamma   90.00
#
_symmetry.space_group_name_H-M   'P 1'
#
loop_
_entity.id
_entity.type
_entity.pdbx_description
1 polymer ?
#
loop_
_entity_poly.entity_id
_entity_poly.type
_entity_poly.pdbx_seq_one_letter_code
_entity_poly.pdbx_strand_id
1 'polypeptide(L)'
;MRAQTNLVALVLALVLLTGATVIGVTFADAALADADREPLDRHAATAVADRLVAADAPTTVRANALNASVVDDLNASRIEALAPPAEGAALRITLDGETVVDRGAPSGGATIRRSVVVVSRSEPIQRAVNVTRGSALRVPRGVGRATVAVDPGPNTTLRTVRANGRVVLYDGSGLDTNTTVRLSRYEPTTIRVAPGANATGRVAVTYRQPRTEPRTLTVTVDV
;
A
#
# COMPACT_ATOMS: atom_id res chain seq x y z
N MET A 1 -38.12 -47.28 -55.07
CA MET A 1 -38.00 -46.00 -54.34
C MET A 1 -37.84 -46.12 -52.82
N ARG A 2 -38.33 -47.17 -52.12
CA ARG A 2 -38.17 -47.30 -50.65
C ARG A 2 -36.72 -47.41 -50.13
N ALA A 3 -35.81 -48.00 -50.92
CA ALA A 3 -34.41 -48.13 -50.53
C ALA A 3 -33.66 -46.78 -50.50
N GLN A 4 -34.07 -45.79 -51.31
CA GLN A 4 -33.45 -44.46 -51.32
C GLN A 4 -33.95 -43.57 -50.18
N THR A 5 -35.23 -43.65 -49.81
CA THR A 5 -35.80 -42.88 -48.69
C THR A 5 -35.14 -43.26 -47.35
N ASN A 6 -34.83 -44.54 -47.16
CA ASN A 6 -34.16 -45.02 -45.94
C ASN A 6 -32.69 -44.55 -45.85
N LEU A 7 -32.03 -44.39 -47.00
CA LEU A 7 -30.65 -43.92 -47.08
C LEU A 7 -30.57 -42.41 -46.76
N VAL A 8 -31.51 -41.61 -47.25
CA VAL A 8 -31.60 -40.18 -46.91
C VAL A 8 -31.87 -39.96 -45.43
N ALA A 9 -32.76 -40.75 -44.83
CA ALA A 9 -33.04 -40.69 -43.40
C ALA A 9 -31.81 -41.04 -42.54
N LEU A 10 -31.06 -42.07 -42.95
CA LEU A 10 -29.81 -42.46 -42.28
C LEU A 10 -28.76 -41.35 -42.33
N VAL A 11 -28.57 -40.72 -43.50
CA VAL A 11 -27.63 -39.62 -43.66
C VAL A 11 -28.00 -38.44 -42.76
N LEU A 12 -29.29 -38.07 -42.70
CA LEU A 12 -29.76 -37.00 -41.82
C LEU A 12 -29.54 -37.34 -40.33
N ALA A 13 -29.84 -38.56 -39.91
CA ALA A 13 -29.61 -39.01 -38.54
C ALA A 13 -28.12 -38.97 -38.18
N LEU A 14 -27.24 -39.40 -39.10
CA LEU A 14 -25.80 -39.36 -38.88
C LEU A 14 -25.28 -37.93 -38.78
N VAL A 15 -25.73 -37.03 -39.66
CA VAL A 15 -25.35 -35.60 -39.63
C VAL A 15 -25.77 -34.95 -38.31
N LEU A 16 -27.01 -35.19 -37.88
CA LEU A 16 -27.52 -34.67 -36.59
C LEU A 16 -26.71 -35.23 -35.42
N LEU A 17 -26.40 -36.53 -35.42
CA LEU A 17 -25.58 -37.16 -34.39
C LEU A 17 -24.18 -36.54 -34.37
N THR A 18 -23.50 -36.44 -35.50
CA THR A 18 -22.17 -35.81 -35.57
C THR A 18 -22.21 -34.35 -35.15
N GLY A 19 -23.24 -33.59 -35.54
CA GLY A 19 -23.42 -32.21 -35.11
C GLY A 19 -23.57 -32.10 -33.60
N ALA A 20 -24.43 -32.94 -33.01
CA ALA A 20 -24.62 -33.00 -31.56
C ALA A 20 -23.33 -33.42 -30.84
N THR A 21 -22.57 -34.38 -31.37
CA THR A 21 -21.29 -34.82 -30.80
C THR A 21 -20.24 -33.70 -30.85
N VAL A 22 -20.08 -33.01 -31.98
CA VAL A 22 -19.13 -31.90 -32.11
C VAL A 22 -19.48 -30.78 -31.14
N ILE A 23 -20.75 -30.40 -31.05
CA ILE A 23 -21.21 -29.39 -30.08
C ILE A 23 -20.92 -29.86 -28.65
N GLY A 24 -21.26 -31.10 -28.31
CA GLY A 24 -21.00 -31.67 -26.99
C GLY A 24 -19.51 -31.67 -26.61
N VAL A 25 -18.63 -32.05 -27.53
CA VAL A 25 -17.17 -32.03 -27.32
C VAL A 25 -16.68 -30.61 -27.11
N THR A 26 -17.13 -29.63 -27.90
CA THR A 26 -16.72 -28.23 -27.70
C THR A 26 -17.14 -27.67 -26.34
N PHE A 27 -18.33 -28.04 -25.84
CA PHE A 27 -18.76 -27.65 -24.49
C PHE A 27 -17.97 -28.36 -23.40
N ALA A 28 -17.65 -29.64 -23.58
CA ALA A 28 -16.84 -30.40 -22.63
C ALA A 28 -15.41 -29.84 -22.55
N ASP A 29 -14.79 -29.53 -23.69
CA ASP A 29 -13.45 -28.92 -23.76
C ASP A 29 -13.44 -27.53 -23.12
N ALA A 30 -14.47 -26.71 -23.38
CA ALA A 30 -14.61 -25.41 -22.74
C ALA A 30 -14.77 -25.53 -21.22
N ALA A 31 -15.59 -26.45 -20.74
CA ALA A 31 -15.79 -26.70 -19.31
C ALA A 31 -14.52 -27.22 -18.63
N LEU A 32 -13.75 -28.09 -19.31
CA LEU A 32 -12.50 -28.62 -18.78
C LEU A 32 -11.42 -27.52 -18.73
N ALA A 33 -11.30 -26.72 -19.79
CA ALA A 33 -10.37 -25.59 -19.82
C ALA A 33 -10.70 -24.53 -18.76
N ASP A 34 -11.98 -24.34 -18.43
CA ASP A 34 -12.40 -23.44 -17.35
C ASP A 34 -12.08 -24.01 -15.96
N ALA A 35 -12.32 -25.31 -15.77
CA ALA A 35 -12.01 -26.02 -14.52
C ALA A 35 -10.51 -26.04 -14.21
N ASP A 36 -9.65 -26.10 -15.24
CA ASP A 36 -8.19 -26.04 -15.06
C ASP A 36 -7.68 -24.60 -14.78
N ARG A 37 -8.36 -23.57 -15.31
CA ARG A 37 -8.01 -22.15 -15.06
C ARG A 37 -8.36 -21.68 -13.66
N GLU A 38 -9.50 -22.08 -13.11
CA GLU A 38 -9.98 -21.57 -11.83
C GLU A 38 -9.00 -21.76 -10.64
N PRO A 39 -8.29 -22.92 -10.49
CA PRO A 39 -7.23 -23.08 -9.50
C PRO A 39 -6.03 -22.16 -9.72
N LEU A 40 -5.62 -21.94 -10.98
CA LEU A 40 -4.49 -21.07 -11.34
C LEU A 40 -4.82 -19.61 -11.05
N ASP A 41 -5.99 -19.14 -11.48
CA ASP A 41 -6.50 -17.80 -11.18
C ASP A 41 -6.54 -17.54 -9.68
N ARG A 42 -7.09 -18.50 -8.92
CA ARG A 42 -7.20 -18.39 -7.46
C ARG A 42 -5.83 -18.38 -6.81
N HIS A 43 -4.89 -19.19 -7.28
CA HIS A 43 -3.52 -19.19 -6.78
C HIS A 43 -2.84 -17.84 -7.05
N ALA A 44 -2.94 -17.32 -8.27
CA ALA A 44 -2.35 -16.04 -8.66
C ALA A 44 -2.97 -14.86 -7.87
N ALA A 45 -4.31 -14.80 -7.79
CA ALA A 45 -5.01 -13.77 -7.02
C ALA A 45 -4.65 -13.82 -5.52
N THR A 46 -4.53 -15.02 -4.95
CA THR A 46 -4.10 -15.21 -3.55
C THR A 46 -2.66 -14.77 -3.35
N ALA A 47 -1.75 -15.16 -4.24
CA ALA A 47 -0.34 -14.78 -4.17
C ALA A 47 -0.15 -13.25 -4.22
N VAL A 48 -0.86 -12.57 -5.14
CA VAL A 48 -0.86 -11.10 -5.21
C VAL A 48 -1.41 -10.49 -3.93
N ALA A 49 -2.58 -10.95 -3.46
CA ALA A 49 -3.21 -10.42 -2.26
C ALA A 49 -2.34 -10.62 -1.01
N ASP A 50 -1.71 -11.78 -0.84
CA ASP A 50 -0.80 -12.08 0.26
C ASP A 50 0.46 -11.22 0.21
N ARG A 51 1.09 -11.13 -0.97
CA ARG A 51 2.34 -10.38 -1.11
C ARG A 51 2.17 -8.88 -0.97
N LEU A 52 1.02 -8.32 -1.35
CA LEU A 52 0.73 -6.90 -1.15
C LEU A 52 0.58 -6.50 0.31
N VAL A 53 0.16 -7.43 1.17
CA VAL A 53 -0.16 -7.16 2.58
C VAL A 53 0.82 -7.79 3.57
N ALA A 54 1.82 -8.53 3.08
CA ALA A 54 2.85 -9.16 3.91
C ALA A 54 3.66 -8.13 4.70
N ALA A 55 4.15 -8.52 5.89
CA ALA A 55 4.81 -7.59 6.82
C ALA A 55 6.10 -6.98 6.30
N ASP A 56 6.78 -7.71 5.42
CA ASP A 56 8.05 -7.40 4.77
C ASP A 56 7.86 -6.88 3.33
N ALA A 57 6.61 -6.72 2.89
CA ALA A 57 6.32 -6.21 1.56
C ALA A 57 6.69 -4.73 1.44
N PRO A 58 7.25 -4.29 0.29
CA PRO A 58 7.61 -2.89 0.05
C PRO A 58 6.40 -1.95 0.08
N THR A 59 5.20 -2.49 -0.15
CA THR A 59 3.92 -1.79 -0.12
C THR A 59 3.37 -1.55 1.28
N THR A 60 3.96 -2.15 2.31
CA THR A 60 3.43 -2.08 3.68
C THR A 60 4.32 -1.30 4.63
N VAL A 61 3.70 -0.69 5.65
CA VAL A 61 4.41 -0.19 6.84
C VAL A 61 4.49 -1.24 7.95
N ARG A 62 3.58 -2.22 7.93
CA ARG A 62 3.50 -3.44 8.74
C ARG A 62 2.45 -4.36 8.08
N ALA A 63 2.37 -5.62 8.52
CA ALA A 63 1.36 -6.56 8.01
C ALA A 63 -0.05 -5.94 7.95
N ASN A 64 -0.73 -6.10 6.82
CA ASN A 64 -2.07 -5.57 6.52
C ASN A 64 -2.21 -4.04 6.61
N ALA A 65 -1.10 -3.29 6.70
CA ALA A 65 -1.10 -1.83 6.73
C ALA A 65 -0.32 -1.28 5.52
N LEU A 66 -1.05 -0.91 4.47
CA LEU A 66 -0.51 -0.40 3.22
C LEU A 66 0.02 1.02 3.37
N ASN A 67 1.13 1.34 2.71
CA ASN A 67 1.66 2.70 2.63
C ASN A 67 1.00 3.42 1.45
N ALA A 68 0.17 4.44 1.72
CA ALA A 68 -0.63 5.13 0.70
C ALA A 68 0.22 5.59 -0.50
N SER A 69 1.34 6.28 -0.25
CA SER A 69 2.16 6.81 -1.35
C SER A 69 2.80 5.70 -2.20
N VAL A 70 3.08 4.53 -1.61
CA VAL A 70 3.65 3.41 -2.37
C VAL A 70 2.56 2.72 -3.19
N VAL A 71 1.34 2.64 -2.63
CA VAL A 71 0.16 2.11 -3.32
C VAL A 71 -0.22 3.01 -4.50
N ASP A 72 -0.19 4.33 -4.34
CA ASP A 72 -0.49 5.29 -5.41
C ASP A 72 0.51 5.17 -6.58
N ASP A 73 1.75 4.75 -6.28
CA ASP A 73 2.81 4.50 -7.26
C ASP A 73 2.86 3.04 -7.75
N LEU A 74 1.90 2.18 -7.38
CA LEU A 74 1.85 0.81 -7.88
C LEU A 74 1.48 0.78 -9.35
N ASN A 75 2.03 -0.22 -10.04
CA ASN A 75 1.71 -0.49 -11.44
C ASN A 75 1.85 -1.98 -11.71
N ALA A 76 1.42 -2.38 -12.90
CA ALA A 76 1.38 -3.76 -13.33
C ALA A 76 2.76 -4.46 -13.22
N SER A 77 3.85 -3.83 -13.70
CA SER A 77 5.18 -4.44 -13.67
C SER A 77 5.72 -4.64 -12.25
N ARG A 78 5.39 -3.74 -11.30
CA ARG A 78 5.70 -3.95 -9.88
C ARG A 78 4.93 -5.13 -9.28
N ILE A 79 3.70 -5.39 -9.73
CA ILE A 79 2.94 -6.55 -9.27
C ILE A 79 3.56 -7.86 -9.79
N GLU A 80 4.02 -7.90 -11.05
CA GLU A 80 4.68 -9.10 -11.62
C GLU A 80 5.93 -9.46 -10.83
N ALA A 81 6.77 -8.47 -10.52
CA ALA A 81 7.96 -8.67 -9.70
C ALA A 81 7.62 -9.13 -8.27
N LEU A 82 6.48 -8.69 -7.72
CA LEU A 82 6.04 -9.02 -6.38
C LEU A 82 5.37 -10.40 -6.28
N ALA A 83 4.67 -10.81 -7.33
CA ALA A 83 3.90 -12.04 -7.41
C ALA A 83 4.05 -12.67 -8.80
N PRO A 84 5.14 -13.42 -9.03
CA PRO A 84 5.40 -14.10 -10.31
C PRO A 84 4.24 -14.96 -10.85
N PRO A 85 3.40 -15.62 -10.02
CA PRO A 85 2.23 -16.35 -10.54
C PRO A 85 1.20 -15.51 -11.32
N ALA A 86 1.26 -14.17 -11.25
CA ALA A 86 0.39 -13.26 -11.99
C ALA A 86 1.10 -12.59 -13.19
N GLU A 87 2.26 -13.10 -13.60
CA GLU A 87 3.00 -12.60 -14.76
C GLU A 87 2.19 -12.81 -16.05
N GLY A 88 2.04 -11.74 -16.84
CA GLY A 88 1.26 -11.77 -18.10
C GLY A 88 -0.27 -11.83 -17.94
N ALA A 89 -0.79 -12.17 -16.76
CA ALA A 89 -2.22 -12.30 -16.51
C ALA A 89 -2.97 -10.96 -16.57
N ALA A 90 -4.25 -11.00 -16.95
CA ALA A 90 -5.13 -9.85 -16.76
C ALA A 90 -5.41 -9.67 -15.25
N LEU A 91 -5.26 -8.44 -14.77
CA LEU A 91 -5.20 -8.12 -13.35
C LEU A 91 -5.94 -6.83 -13.08
N ARG A 92 -6.78 -6.84 -12.04
CA ARG A 92 -7.36 -5.63 -11.47
C ARG A 92 -7.21 -5.62 -9.96
N ILE A 93 -6.67 -4.54 -9.43
CA ILE A 93 -6.49 -4.32 -8.00
C ILE A 93 -7.22 -3.05 -7.62
N THR A 94 -8.12 -3.14 -6.65
CA THR A 94 -8.90 -2.00 -6.16
C THR A 94 -8.83 -1.85 -4.64
N LEU A 95 -8.98 -0.62 -4.17
CA LEU A 95 -9.20 -0.28 -2.76
C LEU A 95 -10.57 0.38 -2.64
N ASP A 96 -11.48 -0.26 -1.90
CA ASP A 96 -12.91 0.15 -1.84
C ASP A 96 -13.57 0.31 -3.22
N GLY A 97 -13.11 -0.47 -4.21
CA GLY A 97 -13.60 -0.39 -5.58
C GLY A 97 -12.91 0.66 -6.46
N GLU A 98 -12.06 1.53 -5.90
CA GLU A 98 -11.22 2.45 -6.67
C GLU A 98 -10.00 1.69 -7.23
N THR A 99 -9.82 1.74 -8.55
CA THR A 99 -8.74 1.02 -9.23
C THR A 99 -7.38 1.64 -8.92
N VAL A 100 -6.49 0.81 -8.39
CA VAL A 100 -5.08 1.15 -8.10
C VAL A 100 -4.17 0.62 -9.21
N VAL A 101 -4.42 -0.61 -9.66
CA VAL A 101 -3.68 -1.24 -10.75
C VAL A 101 -4.68 -1.90 -11.68
N ASP A 102 -4.51 -1.69 -12.99
CA ASP A 102 -5.26 -2.40 -14.03
C ASP A 102 -4.27 -2.85 -15.11
N ARG A 103 -4.41 -4.11 -15.54
CA ARG A 103 -3.71 -4.67 -16.71
C ARG A 103 -4.69 -5.59 -17.44
N GLY A 104 -4.91 -5.34 -18.72
CA GLY A 104 -5.89 -6.09 -19.49
C GLY A 104 -7.32 -5.87 -18.98
N ALA A 105 -8.20 -6.84 -19.21
CA ALA A 105 -9.60 -6.79 -18.79
C ALA A 105 -10.03 -8.17 -18.25
N PRO A 106 -9.85 -8.44 -16.95
CA PRO A 106 -10.26 -9.73 -16.39
C PRO A 106 -11.78 -9.89 -16.52
N SER A 107 -12.22 -10.95 -17.19
CA SER A 107 -13.62 -11.22 -17.52
C SER A 107 -14.15 -12.56 -17.00
N GLY A 108 -13.25 -13.44 -16.55
CA GLY A 108 -13.59 -14.78 -16.01
C GLY A 108 -12.79 -15.24 -14.79
N GLY A 109 -11.89 -14.42 -14.24
CA GLY A 109 -10.93 -14.85 -13.22
C GLY A 109 -11.39 -14.88 -11.75
N ALA A 110 -10.45 -15.29 -10.88
CA ALA A 110 -10.68 -15.38 -9.43
C ALA A 110 -10.52 -14.04 -8.73
N THR A 111 -11.34 -13.80 -7.70
CA THR A 111 -11.31 -12.57 -6.90
C THR A 111 -11.08 -12.86 -5.42
N ILE A 112 -10.08 -12.19 -4.82
CA ILE A 112 -9.77 -12.24 -3.39
C ILE A 112 -10.03 -10.86 -2.78
N ARG A 113 -10.67 -10.84 -1.60
CA ARG A 113 -10.95 -9.61 -0.84
C ARG A 113 -10.32 -9.68 0.54
N ARG A 114 -9.72 -8.56 0.98
CA ARG A 114 -9.08 -8.45 2.30
C ARG A 114 -9.33 -7.09 2.93
N SER A 115 -9.61 -7.09 4.22
CA SER A 115 -9.61 -5.86 5.02
C SER A 115 -8.18 -5.43 5.30
N VAL A 116 -7.84 -4.21 4.90
CA VAL A 116 -6.51 -3.61 5.09
C VAL A 116 -6.64 -2.24 5.75
N VAL A 117 -5.54 -1.71 6.25
CA VAL A 117 -5.46 -0.32 6.71
C VAL A 117 -4.53 0.45 5.78
N VAL A 118 -5.02 1.48 5.12
CA VAL A 118 -4.17 2.40 4.36
C VAL A 118 -3.62 3.45 5.31
N VAL A 119 -2.29 3.58 5.32
CA VAL A 119 -1.55 4.51 6.15
C VAL A 119 -1.05 5.64 5.28
N SER A 120 -1.67 6.81 5.43
CA SER A 120 -1.25 8.05 4.80
C SER A 120 -0.58 8.97 5.82
N ARG A 121 0.05 10.04 5.35
CA ARG A 121 0.66 11.07 6.20
C ARG A 121 0.03 12.40 5.86
N SER A 122 -0.25 13.21 6.88
CA SER A 122 -0.72 14.57 6.68
C SER A 122 0.30 15.42 5.92
N GLU A 123 -0.16 16.57 5.44
CA GLU A 123 0.73 17.69 5.14
C GLU A 123 1.63 18.04 6.35
N PRO A 124 2.82 18.62 6.11
CA PRO A 124 3.71 19.04 7.18
C PRO A 124 3.02 20.04 8.10
N ILE A 125 2.99 19.74 9.39
CA ILE A 125 2.53 20.63 10.43
C ILE A 125 3.76 21.24 11.08
N GLN A 126 3.88 22.56 11.04
CA GLN A 126 4.95 23.30 11.71
C GLN A 126 4.41 23.96 12.98
N ARG A 127 5.14 23.79 14.09
CA ARG A 127 4.90 24.49 15.36
C ARG A 127 6.18 25.17 15.78
N ALA A 128 6.10 26.44 16.15
CA ALA A 128 7.25 27.22 16.59
C ALA A 128 6.97 27.88 17.94
N VAL A 129 8.03 28.06 18.72
CA VAL A 129 8.01 28.81 19.98
C VAL A 129 9.27 29.67 20.04
N ASN A 130 9.14 30.84 20.64
CA ASN A 130 10.31 31.65 20.97
C ASN A 130 11.08 30.98 22.11
N VAL A 131 12.40 31.10 22.07
CA VAL A 131 13.29 30.53 23.07
C VAL A 131 13.17 31.34 24.35
N THR A 132 12.62 30.74 25.40
CA THR A 132 12.60 31.25 26.77
C THR A 132 12.78 30.07 27.73
N ARG A 133 13.01 30.37 29.02
CA ARG A 133 13.11 29.32 30.05
C ARG A 133 11.78 28.58 30.14
N GLY A 134 11.81 27.27 29.88
CA GLY A 134 10.61 26.42 29.92
C GLY A 134 9.90 26.24 28.58
N SER A 135 10.39 26.84 27.48
CA SER A 135 9.84 26.62 26.15
C SER A 135 9.77 25.15 25.80
N ALA A 136 8.58 24.70 25.40
CA ALA A 136 8.29 23.32 25.07
C ALA A 136 7.35 23.25 23.87
N LEU A 137 7.62 22.30 22.97
CA LEU A 137 6.76 21.98 21.84
C LEU A 137 6.27 20.55 21.98
N ARG A 138 4.97 20.34 21.78
CA ARG A 138 4.38 19.00 21.87
C ARG A 138 4.15 18.43 20.48
N VAL A 139 4.72 17.25 20.26
CA VAL A 139 4.49 16.41 19.09
C VAL A 139 3.50 15.30 19.48
N PRO A 140 2.40 15.12 18.73
CA PRO A 140 1.43 14.05 18.99
C PRO A 140 2.04 12.65 18.92
N ARG A 141 1.36 11.67 19.53
CA ARG A 141 1.69 10.25 19.38
C ARG A 141 1.62 9.83 17.90
N GLY A 142 2.37 8.79 17.53
CA GLY A 142 2.43 8.26 16.17
C GLY A 142 3.48 8.91 15.27
N VAL A 143 4.00 10.09 15.64
CA VAL A 143 5.07 10.76 14.89
C VAL A 143 6.43 10.18 15.28
N GLY A 144 7.00 9.35 14.41
CA GLY A 144 8.34 8.75 14.66
C GLY A 144 9.52 9.61 14.20
N ARG A 145 9.27 10.67 13.41
CA ARG A 145 10.29 11.58 12.88
C ARG A 145 9.74 13.00 12.85
N ALA A 146 10.56 13.96 13.25
CA ALA A 146 10.25 15.38 13.13
C ALA A 146 11.52 16.14 12.75
N THR A 147 11.36 17.21 11.98
CA THR A 147 12.45 18.15 11.69
C THR A 147 12.45 19.23 12.75
N VAL A 148 13.58 19.41 13.42
CA VAL A 148 13.78 20.45 14.41
C VAL A 148 14.67 21.52 13.80
N ALA A 149 14.11 22.72 13.66
CA ALA A 149 14.84 23.91 13.31
C ALA A 149 15.14 24.72 14.58
N VAL A 150 16.41 25.02 14.81
CA VAL A 150 16.88 25.85 15.92
C VAL A 150 17.58 27.05 15.32
N ASP A 151 17.04 28.23 15.61
CA ASP A 151 17.57 29.54 15.20
C ASP A 151 17.85 30.33 16.48
N PRO A 152 19.10 30.29 17.00
CA PRO A 152 19.47 31.00 18.21
C PRO A 152 19.52 32.51 17.94
N GLY A 153 18.87 33.29 18.79
CA GLY A 153 18.94 34.75 18.69
C GLY A 153 20.33 35.29 19.05
N PRO A 154 20.56 36.60 18.88
CA PRO A 154 21.83 37.22 19.21
C PRO A 154 22.20 36.96 20.69
N ASN A 155 23.48 36.76 20.96
CA ASN A 155 24.03 36.46 22.29
C ASN A 155 23.41 35.22 22.97
N THR A 156 22.86 34.28 22.19
CA THR A 156 22.27 33.04 22.70
C THR A 156 23.04 31.83 22.19
N THR A 157 23.38 30.91 23.09
CA THR A 157 23.95 29.61 22.72
C THR A 157 23.03 28.50 23.21
N LEU A 158 22.39 27.80 22.27
CA LEU A 158 21.62 26.59 22.54
C LEU A 158 22.48 25.37 22.24
N ARG A 159 22.70 24.49 23.21
CA ARG A 159 23.60 23.32 23.00
C ARG A 159 22.86 22.02 22.82
N THR A 160 21.65 21.93 23.37
CA THR A 160 20.96 20.65 23.52
C THR A 160 19.48 20.81 23.23
N VAL A 161 18.95 19.90 22.40
CA VAL A 161 17.50 19.66 22.28
C VAL A 161 17.19 18.30 22.90
N ARG A 162 16.15 18.25 23.73
CA ARG A 162 15.69 17.02 24.38
C ARG A 162 14.27 16.68 23.94
N ALA A 163 14.02 15.39 23.75
CA ALA A 163 12.72 14.79 23.49
C ALA A 163 12.36 13.87 24.67
N ASN A 164 11.33 14.20 25.45
CA ASN A 164 10.97 13.49 26.69
C ASN A 164 12.19 13.26 27.62
N GLY A 165 13.09 14.25 27.70
CA GLY A 165 14.31 14.18 28.51
C GLY A 165 15.54 13.57 27.82
N ARG A 166 15.35 12.77 26.76
CA ARG A 166 16.46 12.21 25.95
C ARG A 166 17.06 13.27 25.04
N VAL A 167 18.39 13.40 25.03
CA VAL A 167 19.09 14.29 24.09
C VAL A 167 18.92 13.75 22.67
N VAL A 168 18.41 14.61 21.76
CA VAL A 168 18.21 14.27 20.34
C VAL A 168 19.07 15.12 19.41
N LEU A 169 19.53 16.28 19.87
CA LEU A 169 20.54 17.11 19.21
C LEU A 169 21.49 17.64 20.27
N TYR A 170 22.78 17.63 19.97
CA TYR A 170 23.82 18.22 20.80
C TYR A 170 24.91 18.83 19.93
N ASP A 171 25.32 20.06 20.27
CA ASP A 171 26.45 20.75 19.67
C ASP A 171 27.24 21.52 20.74
N GLY A 172 28.54 21.22 20.84
CA GLY A 172 29.49 21.83 21.77
C GLY A 172 29.94 23.24 21.40
N SER A 173 29.64 23.72 20.20
CA SER A 173 29.77 25.11 19.76
C SER A 173 28.44 25.87 19.83
N GLY A 174 27.32 25.18 19.62
CA GLY A 174 25.98 25.76 19.61
C GLY A 174 25.16 25.26 18.43
N LEU A 175 23.84 25.16 18.61
CA LEU A 175 22.89 24.67 17.63
C LEU A 175 22.34 25.84 16.82
N ASP A 176 22.67 25.83 15.54
CA ASP A 176 21.97 26.54 14.45
C ASP A 176 21.78 25.50 13.33
N THR A 177 20.57 24.93 13.27
CA THR A 177 20.38 23.72 12.45
C THR A 177 18.93 23.51 12.05
N ASN A 178 18.75 22.79 10.95
CA ASN A 178 17.48 22.26 10.49
C ASN A 178 17.63 20.74 10.26
N THR A 179 17.44 19.94 11.33
CA THR A 179 17.79 18.50 11.32
C THR A 179 16.60 17.61 11.68
N THR A 180 16.50 16.46 11.02
CA THR A 180 15.50 15.42 11.35
C THR A 180 15.95 14.58 12.55
N VAL A 181 15.11 14.50 13.58
CA VAL A 181 15.31 13.67 14.77
C VAL A 181 14.33 12.50 14.81
N ARG A 182 14.74 11.39 15.42
CA ARG A 182 13.87 10.23 15.68
C ARG A 182 13.17 10.36 17.02
N LEU A 183 11.85 10.23 17.01
CA LEU A 183 10.98 10.34 18.18
C LEU A 183 10.32 8.99 18.52
N SER A 184 9.79 8.87 19.73
CA SER A 184 8.93 7.73 20.06
C SER A 184 7.58 7.89 19.36
N ARG A 185 7.12 6.84 18.68
CA ARG A 185 5.78 6.79 18.07
C ARG A 185 4.70 6.34 19.04
N TYR A 186 5.08 5.77 20.18
CA TYR A 186 4.15 5.12 21.11
C TYR A 186 3.52 6.10 22.10
N GLU A 187 4.19 7.23 22.33
CA GLU A 187 3.73 8.28 23.25
C GLU A 187 3.90 9.67 22.61
N PRO A 188 3.10 10.67 23.04
CA PRO A 188 3.37 12.06 22.69
C PRO A 188 4.77 12.47 23.17
N THR A 189 5.47 13.25 22.34
CA THR A 189 6.82 13.71 22.66
C THR A 189 6.83 15.20 22.94
N THR A 190 7.40 15.61 24.06
CA THR A 190 7.70 17.02 24.36
C THR A 190 9.15 17.33 24.01
N ILE A 191 9.32 18.22 23.03
CA ILE A 191 10.60 18.81 22.66
C ILE A 191 10.88 19.99 23.58
N ARG A 192 12.05 20.00 24.21
CA ARG A 192 12.52 21.06 25.09
C ARG A 192 13.92 21.49 24.71
N VAL A 193 14.18 22.78 24.86
CA VAL A 193 15.53 23.36 24.86
C VAL A 193 15.88 23.82 26.26
N ALA A 194 17.17 23.86 26.58
CA ALA A 194 17.68 24.37 27.85
C ALA A 194 18.47 25.67 27.61
N PRO A 195 17.78 26.81 27.42
CA PRO A 195 18.44 28.10 27.25
C PRO A 195 19.00 28.67 28.57
N GLY A 196 19.97 29.58 28.44
CA GLY A 196 20.35 30.50 29.52
C GLY A 196 19.25 31.53 29.86
N ALA A 197 19.43 32.31 30.93
CA ALA A 197 18.39 33.19 31.49
C ALA A 197 17.87 34.26 30.50
N ASN A 198 18.75 34.79 29.64
CA ASN A 198 18.45 35.88 28.69
C ASN A 198 18.47 35.39 27.24
N ALA A 199 18.25 34.10 27.02
CA ALA A 199 18.25 33.52 25.68
C ALA A 199 17.08 34.05 24.85
N THR A 200 17.34 34.25 23.57
CA THR A 200 16.36 34.60 22.55
C THR A 200 16.50 33.67 21.35
N GLY A 201 15.62 33.82 20.36
CA GLY A 201 15.60 32.99 19.15
C GLY A 201 14.31 32.19 19.01
N ARG A 202 14.34 31.21 18.11
CA ARG A 202 13.17 30.41 17.73
C ARG A 202 13.54 28.94 17.62
N VAL A 203 12.64 28.10 18.13
CA VAL A 203 12.68 26.66 17.86
C VAL A 203 11.40 26.31 17.14
N ALA A 204 11.52 25.67 15.98
CA ALA A 204 10.40 25.12 15.24
C ALA A 204 10.53 23.60 15.10
N VAL A 205 9.39 22.93 15.17
CA VAL A 205 9.27 21.49 14.96
C VAL A 205 8.26 21.27 13.86
N THR A 206 8.70 20.63 12.78
CA THR A 206 7.88 20.26 11.63
C THR A 206 7.70 18.75 11.61
N TYR A 207 6.46 18.28 11.55
CA TYR A 207 6.15 16.85 11.53
C TYR A 207 4.95 16.53 10.65
N ARG A 208 4.86 15.28 10.19
CA ARG A 208 3.67 14.76 9.50
C ARG A 208 2.99 13.74 10.40
N GLN A 209 1.68 13.87 10.60
CA GLN A 209 0.91 12.96 11.43
C GLN A 209 0.42 11.78 10.58
N PRO A 210 0.61 10.52 11.04
CA PRO A 210 0.03 9.38 10.35
C PRO A 210 -1.50 9.41 10.46
N ARG A 211 -2.17 9.09 9.37
CA ARG A 211 -3.61 8.81 9.31
C ARG A 211 -3.78 7.36 8.87
N THR A 212 -4.78 6.70 9.43
CA THR A 212 -5.07 5.29 9.16
C THR A 212 -6.53 5.15 8.79
N GLU A 213 -6.78 4.57 7.63
CA GLU A 213 -8.12 4.37 7.08
C GLU A 213 -8.32 2.88 6.78
N PRO A 214 -9.31 2.21 7.39
CA PRO A 214 -9.70 0.87 6.97
C PRO A 214 -10.23 0.91 5.54
N ARG A 215 -9.80 -0.04 4.70
CA ARG A 215 -10.16 -0.18 3.29
C ARG A 215 -10.32 -1.66 2.95
N THR A 216 -11.03 -1.97 1.87
CA THR A 216 -11.14 -3.32 1.31
C THR A 216 -10.26 -3.43 0.07
N LEU A 217 -9.17 -4.20 0.17
CA LEU A 217 -8.36 -4.60 -0.97
C LEU A 217 -9.10 -5.69 -1.73
N THR A 218 -9.35 -5.48 -3.02
CA THR A 218 -9.87 -6.51 -3.93
C THR A 218 -8.83 -6.77 -5.01
N VAL A 219 -8.50 -8.03 -5.23
CA VAL A 219 -7.57 -8.48 -6.26
C VAL A 219 -8.31 -9.46 -7.15
N THR A 220 -8.39 -9.16 -8.44
CA THR A 220 -8.95 -10.04 -9.47
C THR A 220 -7.85 -10.41 -10.46
N VAL A 221 -7.65 -11.70 -10.71
CA VAL A 221 -6.66 -12.21 -11.67
C VAL A 221 -7.31 -13.23 -12.57
N ASP A 222 -7.00 -13.15 -13.86
CA ASP A 222 -7.50 -13.98 -14.96
C ASP A 222 -6.29 -14.33 -15.84
N VAL A 223 -5.81 -15.58 -15.74
CA VAL A 223 -4.56 -16.10 -16.32
C VAL A 223 -4.79 -16.79 -17.66
#